data_AF-A0A926LCP9-F1
#
_entry.id   AF-A0A926LCP9-F1
#
_cell.length_a   1.000
_cell.length_b   1.000
_cell.length_c   1.000
_cell.angle_alpha   90.00
_cell.angle_beta   90.00
_cell.angle_gamma   90.00
#
_symmetry.space_group_name_H-M   'P 1'
#
loop_
_entity.id
_entity.type
_entity.pdbx_description
1 polymer ?
#
loop_
_entity_poly.entity_id
_entity_poly.type
_entity_poly.pdbx_seq_one_letter_code
_entity_poly.pdbx_strand_id
1 'polypeptide(L)'
;MNGLTEQDIAAARAEGDLAALLLMAAGVPVTAAAPKQRTKTVTPLVPRSRPGAWPDGTRSPGLSPEAAAYLHQLWPDRYPPTEGGAR
;
A
#
# COMPACT_ATOMS: atom_id res chain seq x y z
N MET A 1 31.47 22.97 -13.12
CA MET A 1 30.20 22.87 -13.90
C MET A 1 30.19 21.50 -14.56
N ASN A 2 29.51 20.52 -13.97
CA ASN A 2 29.26 19.21 -14.61
C ASN A 2 27.74 19.09 -14.75
N GLY A 3 27.21 19.57 -15.88
CA GLY A 3 25.78 19.50 -16.17
C GLY A 3 25.52 18.38 -17.15
N LEU A 4 25.17 17.19 -16.67
CA LEU A 4 24.54 16.18 -17.52
C LEU A 4 23.17 16.74 -17.96
N THR A 5 22.90 16.75 -19.26
CA THR A 5 21.59 17.15 -19.77
C THR A 5 20.64 15.95 -19.82
N GLU A 6 19.34 16.21 -19.87
CA GLU A 6 18.33 15.15 -19.98
C GLU A 6 18.48 14.34 -21.28
N GLN A 7 19.01 14.96 -22.33
CA GLN A 7 19.28 14.33 -23.62
C GLN A 7 20.40 13.30 -23.50
N ASP A 8 21.45 13.61 -22.73
CA ASP A 8 22.57 12.69 -22.48
C ASP A 8 22.10 11.45 -21.70
N ILE A 9 21.19 11.65 -20.72
CA ILE A 9 20.58 10.56 -19.94
C ILE A 9 19.73 9.65 -20.83
N ALA A 10 18.98 10.23 -21.78
CA ALA A 10 18.14 9.47 -22.70
C ALA A 10 18.97 8.64 -23.69
N ALA A 11 20.03 9.22 -24.24
CA ALA A 11 20.97 8.50 -25.11
C ALA A 11 21.63 7.32 -24.37
N ALA A 12 22.08 7.55 -23.13
CA ALA A 12 22.71 6.52 -22.30
C ALA A 12 21.77 5.36 -21.94
N ARG A 13 20.46 5.63 -21.78
CA ARG A 13 19.46 4.56 -21.60
C ARG A 13 19.30 3.69 -22.84
N ALA A 14 19.38 4.28 -24.03
CA ALA A 14 19.24 3.57 -25.28
C ALA A 14 20.47 2.67 -25.57
N GLU A 15 21.65 3.13 -25.18
CA GLU A 15 22.92 2.42 -25.38
C GLU A 15 23.22 1.38 -24.28
N GLY A 16 22.43 1.38 -23.21
CA GLY A 16 22.56 0.43 -22.10
C GLY A 16 23.64 0.80 -21.07
N ASP A 17 24.27 1.97 -21.20
CA ASP A 17 25.40 2.40 -20.38
C ASP A 17 25.06 3.53 -19.38
N LEU A 18 23.76 3.72 -19.10
CA LEU A 18 23.30 4.73 -18.15
C LEU A 18 23.97 4.60 -16.77
N ALA A 19 24.25 3.39 -16.32
CA ALA A 19 24.86 3.15 -15.02
C ALA A 19 26.28 3.73 -14.94
N ALA A 20 27.13 3.53 -15.96
CA ALA A 20 28.48 4.07 -15.95
C ALA A 20 28.48 5.59 -16.01
N LEU A 21 27.59 6.19 -16.80
CA LEU A 21 27.42 7.65 -16.85
C LEU A 21 27.00 8.25 -15.52
N LEU A 22 26.07 7.61 -14.81
CA LEU A 22 25.66 8.04 -13.47
C LEU A 22 26.79 7.88 -12.44
N LEU A 23 27.58 6.81 -12.52
CA LEU A 23 28.74 6.62 -11.65
C LEU A 23 29.82 7.70 -11.90
N MET A 24 30.13 7.99 -13.17
CA MET A 24 31.08 9.04 -13.54
C MET A 24 30.60 10.43 -13.08
N ALA A 25 29.31 10.74 -13.25
CA ALA A 25 28.73 12.00 -12.79
C ALA A 25 28.79 12.15 -11.26
N ALA A 26 28.65 11.04 -10.53
CA ALA A 26 28.78 10.99 -9.08
C ALA A 26 30.24 10.97 -8.58
N GLY A 27 31.24 11.00 -9.49
CA GLY A 27 32.66 10.91 -9.14
C GLY A 27 33.08 9.53 -8.62
N VAL A 28 32.28 8.49 -8.87
CA VAL A 28 32.55 7.12 -8.46
C VAL A 28 33.29 6.39 -9.59
N PRO A 29 34.44 5.76 -9.33
CA PRO A 29 35.17 5.02 -10.36
C PRO A 29 34.31 3.86 -10.88
N VAL A 30 34.13 3.78 -12.20
CA VAL A 30 33.31 2.78 -12.91
C VAL A 30 33.76 1.34 -12.65
N THR A 31 34.99 1.15 -12.17
CA THR A 31 35.61 -0.16 -11.85
C THR A 31 35.34 -0.64 -10.42
N ALA A 32 34.89 0.22 -9.52
CA ALA A 32 34.47 -0.20 -8.18
C ALA A 32 33.10 -0.86 -8.31
N ALA A 33 32.98 -2.12 -7.86
CA ALA A 33 31.74 -2.90 -7.87
C ALA A 33 30.52 -1.99 -7.60
N ALA A 34 29.81 -1.63 -8.67
CA ALA A 34 28.77 -0.60 -8.59
C ALA A 34 27.75 -1.03 -7.53
N PRO A 35 27.32 -0.11 -6.63
CA PRO A 35 26.39 -0.45 -5.57
C PRO A 35 25.15 -1.09 -6.18
N LYS A 36 24.94 -2.38 -5.87
CA LYS A 36 23.90 -3.19 -6.48
C LYS A 36 22.55 -2.59 -6.14
N GLN A 37 21.87 -2.01 -7.12
CA GLN A 37 20.54 -1.45 -6.94
C GLN A 37 19.62 -2.55 -6.43
N ARG A 38 19.06 -2.35 -5.23
CA ARG A 38 18.14 -3.31 -4.63
C ARG A 38 16.86 -3.33 -5.46
N THR A 39 16.61 -4.45 -6.15
CA THR A 39 15.36 -4.67 -6.88
C THR A 39 14.23 -4.73 -5.86
N LYS A 40 13.33 -3.73 -5.86
CA LYS A 40 12.10 -3.81 -5.08
C LYS A 40 11.17 -4.76 -5.83
N THR A 41 10.92 -5.94 -5.28
CA THR A 41 9.83 -6.79 -5.72
C THR A 41 8.54 -6.00 -5.52
N VAL A 42 7.89 -5.61 -6.62
CA VAL A 42 6.56 -5.01 -6.56
C VAL A 42 5.61 -6.13 -6.17
N THR A 43 5.33 -6.27 -4.87
CA THR A 43 4.26 -7.16 -4.42
C THR A 43 2.97 -6.61 -5.04
N PRO A 44 2.20 -7.42 -5.79
CA PRO A 44 0.91 -6.99 -6.28
C PRO A 44 0.10 -6.50 -5.08
N LEU A 45 -0.43 -5.28 -5.19
CA LEU A 45 -1.25 -4.69 -4.15
C LEU A 45 -2.52 -5.53 -4.05
N VAL A 46 -2.53 -6.50 -3.15
CA VAL A 46 -3.75 -7.21 -2.79
C VAL A 46 -4.72 -6.12 -2.31
N PRO A 47 -5.93 -5.99 -2.89
CA PRO A 47 -6.92 -5.05 -2.40
C PRO A 47 -7.26 -5.47 -0.97
N ARG A 48 -6.57 -4.86 0.00
CA ARG A 48 -6.90 -4.98 1.40
C ARG A 48 -8.21 -4.23 1.53
N SER A 49 -9.29 -4.98 1.71
CA SER A 49 -10.55 -4.46 2.23
C SER A 49 -10.20 -3.49 3.38
N ARG A 50 -10.78 -2.29 3.33
CA ARG A 50 -10.44 -1.16 4.21
C ARG A 50 -10.31 -1.65 5.65
N PRO A 51 -9.37 -1.13 6.48
CA PRO A 51 -9.24 -1.56 7.87
C PRO A 51 -10.62 -1.60 8.56
N GLY A 52 -11.05 -2.79 9.01
CA GLY A 52 -12.36 -3.03 9.62
C GLY A 52 -13.46 -3.58 8.70
N ALA A 53 -13.21 -3.72 7.40
CA ALA A 53 -14.10 -4.43 6.49
C ALA A 53 -13.96 -5.94 6.66
N TRP A 54 -15.09 -6.65 6.62
CA TRP A 54 -15.11 -8.10 6.69
C TRP A 54 -14.43 -8.70 5.45
N PRO A 55 -14.07 -10.00 5.48
CA PRO A 55 -13.35 -10.66 4.37
C PRO A 55 -14.06 -10.55 3.00
N ASP A 56 -15.38 -10.35 3.00
CA ASP A 56 -16.27 -10.14 1.84
C ASP A 56 -16.45 -8.65 1.47
N GLY A 57 -15.82 -7.72 2.19
CA GLY A 57 -15.97 -6.28 2.00
C GLY A 57 -17.25 -5.69 2.59
N THR A 58 -18.05 -6.47 3.33
CA THR A 58 -19.30 -5.99 3.95
C THR A 58 -19.06 -5.46 5.38
N ARG A 59 -20.11 -4.86 5.95
CA ARG A 59 -20.14 -4.48 7.37
C ARG A 59 -20.38 -5.73 8.23
N SER A 60 -19.96 -5.68 9.49
CA SER A 60 -20.31 -6.73 10.45
C SER A 60 -21.81 -6.99 10.42
N PRO A 61 -22.26 -8.26 10.40
CA PRO A 61 -23.63 -8.59 10.73
C PRO A 61 -23.95 -7.91 12.06
N GLY A 62 -25.05 -7.16 12.11
CA GLY A 62 -25.55 -6.61 13.37
C GLY A 62 -25.90 -7.74 14.35
N LEU A 63 -26.23 -7.38 15.58
CA LEU A 63 -26.78 -8.34 16.54
C LEU A 63 -28.02 -9.03 15.94
N SER A 64 -28.15 -10.34 16.17
CA SER A 64 -29.39 -11.02 15.84
C SER A 64 -30.55 -10.44 16.66
N PRO A 65 -31.80 -10.49 16.17
CA PRO A 65 -32.95 -9.97 16.91
C PRO A 65 -33.10 -10.58 18.30
N GLU A 66 -32.80 -11.88 18.44
CA GLU A 66 -32.85 -12.59 19.72
C GLU A 66 -31.77 -12.10 20.70
N ALA A 67 -30.53 -11.92 20.21
CA ALA A 67 -29.44 -11.39 21.04
C ALA A 67 -29.72 -9.93 21.45
N ALA A 68 -30.30 -9.12 20.56
CA ALA A 68 -30.70 -7.75 20.87
C ALA A 68 -31.79 -7.71 21.96
N ALA A 69 -32.81 -8.58 21.85
CA ALA A 69 -33.87 -8.68 22.85
C ALA A 69 -33.34 -9.12 24.23
N TYR A 70 -32.45 -10.12 24.24
CA TYR A 70 -31.82 -10.60 25.48
C TYR A 70 -30.95 -9.53 26.14
N LEU A 71 -30.14 -8.80 25.36
CA LEU A 71 -29.29 -7.73 25.88
C LEU A 71 -30.10 -6.52 26.38
N HIS A 72 -31.22 -6.20 25.72
CA HIS A 72 -32.16 -5.18 26.20
C HIS A 72 -32.75 -5.56 27.57
N GLN A 73 -33.08 -6.84 27.77
CA GLN A 73 -33.61 -7.32 29.05
C GLN A 73 -32.58 -7.18 30.18
N LEU A 74 -31.30 -7.41 29.90
CA LEU A 74 -30.23 -7.34 30.91
C LEU A 74 -29.77 -5.90 31.17
N TRP A 75 -29.68 -5.08 30.13
CA TRP A 75 -29.14 -3.71 30.20
C TRP A 75 -29.94 -2.74 29.32
N PRO A 76 -31.15 -2.35 29.75
CA PRO A 76 -32.05 -1.54 28.95
C PRO A 76 -31.47 -0.15 28.62
N ASP A 77 -30.67 0.43 29.52
CA ASP A 77 -30.03 1.73 29.32
C ASP A 77 -28.94 1.72 28.22
N ARG A 78 -28.32 0.55 27.99
CA ARG A 78 -27.20 0.39 27.05
C ARG A 78 -27.65 -0.16 25.70
N TYR A 79 -28.73 -0.92 25.69
CA TYR A 79 -29.30 -1.53 24.51
C TYR A 79 -30.77 -1.12 24.41
N PRO A 80 -31.09 0.03 23.79
CA PRO A 80 -32.48 0.44 23.58
C PRO A 80 -33.20 -0.56 22.66
N PRO A 81 -34.54 -0.65 22.72
CA PRO A 81 -35.29 -1.53 21.85
C PRO A 81 -35.04 -1.13 20.39
N THR A 82 -34.38 -1.99 19.63
CA THR A 82 -34.04 -1.72 18.24
C THR A 82 -35.28 -1.85 17.38
N GLU A 83 -35.93 -0.72 17.05
CA GLU A 83 -36.86 -0.64 15.93
C GLU A 83 -36.07 -0.73 14.62
N GLY A 84 -36.07 -1.90 14.00
CA GLY A 84 -35.55 -2.08 12.64
C GLY A 84 -34.12 -2.60 12.60
N GLY A 85 -34.01 -3.88 12.25
CA GLY A 85 -32.74 -4.49 11.86
C GLY A 85 -32.13 -3.79 10.64
N ALA A 86 -30.79 -3.85 10.60
CA ALA A 86 -29.89 -3.57 9.48
C ALA A 86 -30.46 -2.71 8.32
N ARG A 87 -30.08 -1.44 8.29
CA ARG A 87 -30.00 -0.63 7.07
C ARG A 87 -28.56 -0.23 6.82
#